data_AF-A0A6N2YY27-F1
#
_entry.id   AF-A0A6N2YY27-F1
#
_cell.length_a   1.000
_cell.length_b   1.000
_cell.length_c   1.000
_cell.angle_alpha   90.00
_cell.angle_beta   90.00
_cell.angle_gamma   90.00
#
_symmetry.space_group_name_H-M   'P 1'
#
loop_
_entity.id
_entity.type
_entity.pdbx_description
1 polymer ?
#
loop_
_entity_poly.entity_id
_entity_poly.type
_entity_poly.pdbx_seq_one_letter_code
_entity_poly.pdbx_strand_id
1 'polypeptide(L)'
;MKKILRIIKKFFVSENTVRNISVLSFLFYIFIIVIFKNYIENWNLDKIVNGDLFNVSGVLAGFIFTGLGFIVSSESNFIKNIKITNNFETIKSFYIYSIYYFIIVIVLYIIQPIVFSAICFQVDFYKEVYLLLVLQIFITALIFFVISLYILNITLSDK
;
A
#
# COMPACT_ATOMS: atom_id res chain seq x y z
N MET A 1 27.38 0.41 -4.85
CA MET A 1 26.03 -0.14 -5.15
C MET A 1 25.76 -1.51 -4.54
N LYS A 2 26.50 -2.59 -4.84
CA LYS A 2 26.18 -3.95 -4.35
C LYS A 2 26.05 -4.09 -2.82
N LYS A 3 26.89 -3.41 -2.03
CA LYS A 3 26.80 -3.42 -0.54
C LYS A 3 25.55 -2.72 -0.01
N ILE A 4 25.21 -1.56 -0.55
CA ILE A 4 24.01 -0.78 -0.20
C ILE A 4 22.75 -1.57 -0.58
N LEU A 5 22.70 -2.12 -1.81
CA LEU A 5 21.63 -3.02 -2.26
C LEU A 5 21.45 -4.23 -1.34
N ARG A 6 22.54 -4.81 -0.83
CA ARG A 6 22.50 -5.96 0.09
C ARG A 6 22.01 -5.57 1.48
N ILE A 7 22.31 -4.36 1.96
CA ILE A 7 21.80 -3.82 3.23
C ILE A 7 20.31 -3.50 3.09
N ILE A 8 19.91 -2.83 2.01
CA ILE A 8 18.52 -2.55 1.67
C ILE A 8 17.72 -3.86 1.57
N LYS A 9 18.26 -4.88 0.88
CA LYS A 9 17.66 -6.21 0.79
C LYS A 9 17.53 -6.88 2.16
N LYS A 10 18.54 -6.79 3.04
CA LYS A 10 18.46 -7.31 4.42
C LYS A 10 17.41 -6.59 5.26
N PHE A 11 17.26 -5.28 5.09
CA PHE A 11 16.24 -4.50 5.78
C PHE A 11 14.83 -4.91 5.31
N PHE A 12 14.64 -5.15 4.02
CA PHE A 12 13.34 -5.50 3.44
C PHE A 12 12.91 -6.97 3.59
N VAL A 13 13.85 -7.88 3.86
CA VAL A 13 13.61 -9.34 3.94
C VAL A 13 13.44 -9.82 5.39
N SER A 14 13.38 -8.92 6.38
CA SER A 14 13.11 -9.32 7.78
C SER A 14 11.63 -9.60 8.03
N GLU A 15 11.29 -10.49 8.96
CA GLU A 15 9.90 -10.81 9.33
C GLU A 15 9.10 -9.58 9.79
N ASN A 16 9.80 -8.59 10.38
CA ASN A 16 9.18 -7.36 10.90
C ASN A 16 9.08 -6.23 9.86
N THR A 17 9.49 -6.44 8.61
CA THR A 17 9.59 -5.35 7.63
C THR A 17 8.25 -4.69 7.34
N VAL A 18 7.20 -5.48 7.12
CA VAL A 18 5.85 -4.95 6.87
C VAL A 18 5.41 -4.07 8.03
N ARG A 19 5.56 -4.56 9.27
CA ARG A 19 5.25 -3.81 10.49
C ARG A 19 6.02 -2.50 10.56
N ASN A 20 7.33 -2.54 10.30
CA ASN A 20 8.19 -1.35 10.38
C ASN A 20 7.80 -0.29 9.34
N ILE A 21 7.49 -0.70 8.11
CA ILE A 21 7.01 0.22 7.05
C ILE A 21 5.67 0.82 7.45
N SER A 22 4.73 0.02 7.96
CA SER A 22 3.43 0.53 8.42
C SER A 22 3.59 1.53 9.57
N VAL A 23 4.47 1.26 10.54
CA VAL A 23 4.78 2.19 11.65
C VAL A 23 5.41 3.48 11.13
N LEU A 24 6.40 3.39 10.23
CA LEU A 24 7.03 4.57 9.61
C LEU A 24 6.01 5.39 8.82
N SER A 25 5.15 4.73 8.04
CA SER A 25 4.05 5.39 7.32
C SER A 25 3.12 6.14 8.28
N PHE A 26 2.79 5.54 9.42
CA PHE A 26 1.95 6.17 10.44
C PHE A 26 2.63 7.37 11.13
N LEU A 27 3.93 7.29 11.38
CA LEU A 27 4.69 8.45 11.89
C LEU A 27 4.71 9.59 10.87
N PHE A 28 4.93 9.27 9.58
CA PHE A 28 4.85 10.25 8.50
C PHE A 28 3.45 10.88 8.37
N TYR A 29 2.40 10.10 8.59
CA TYR A 29 1.03 10.59 8.60
C TYR A 29 0.78 11.64 9.69
N ILE A 30 1.13 11.33 10.94
CA ILE A 30 1.02 12.27 12.05
C ILE A 30 1.80 13.55 11.73
N PHE A 31 3.01 13.39 11.19
CA PHE A 31 3.86 14.52 10.80
C PHE A 31 3.21 15.40 9.73
N ILE A 32 2.60 14.80 8.68
CA ILE A 32 1.91 15.54 7.62
C ILE A 32 0.72 16.31 8.19
N ILE A 33 -0.10 15.70 9.06
CA ILE A 33 -1.22 16.39 9.71
C ILE A 33 -0.74 17.59 10.52
N VAL A 34 0.33 17.44 11.30
CA VAL A 34 0.82 18.52 12.17
C VAL A 34 1.31 19.72 11.35
N ILE A 35 2.01 19.48 10.24
CA ILE A 35 2.61 20.55 9.43
C ILE A 35 1.64 21.15 8.43
N PHE A 36 0.86 20.31 7.75
CA PHE A 36 0.13 20.71 6.55
C PHE A 36 -1.38 20.91 6.75
N LYS A 37 -1.96 20.60 7.94
CA LYS A 37 -3.41 20.74 8.17
C LYS A 37 -4.01 22.09 7.76
N ASN A 38 -3.27 23.18 7.92
CA ASN A 38 -3.79 24.52 7.61
C ASN A 38 -3.70 24.89 6.12
N TYR A 39 -3.04 24.05 5.32
CA TYR A 39 -2.80 24.27 3.88
C TYR A 39 -3.66 23.34 3.01
N ILE A 40 -4.38 22.40 3.61
CA ILE A 40 -5.14 21.40 2.87
C ILE A 40 -6.59 21.87 2.76
N GLU A 41 -7.05 22.07 1.53
CA GLU A 41 -8.45 22.41 1.27
C GLU A 41 -9.30 21.13 1.23
N ASN A 42 -10.32 21.04 2.09
CA ASN A 42 -11.16 19.85 2.25
C ASN A 42 -11.80 19.35 0.94
N TRP A 43 -12.21 20.26 0.06
CA TRP A 43 -12.85 19.89 -1.21
C TRP A 43 -11.88 19.18 -2.18
N ASN A 44 -10.57 19.46 -2.09
CA ASN A 44 -9.56 18.76 -2.88
C ASN A 44 -9.34 17.33 -2.37
N LEU A 45 -9.25 17.16 -1.04
CA LEU A 45 -9.15 15.83 -0.41
C LEU A 45 -10.36 14.97 -0.75
N ASP A 46 -11.56 15.54 -0.66
CA ASP A 46 -12.80 14.82 -0.91
C ASP A 46 -12.87 14.34 -2.37
N LYS A 47 -12.45 15.17 -3.34
CA LYS A 47 -12.34 14.75 -4.76
C LYS A 47 -11.34 13.63 -4.97
N ILE A 48 -10.14 13.74 -4.39
CA ILE A 48 -9.07 12.73 -4.54
C ILE A 48 -9.55 11.38 -3.98
N VAL A 49 -10.10 11.38 -2.76
CA VAL A 49 -10.53 10.16 -2.08
C VAL A 49 -11.74 9.54 -2.79
N ASN A 50 -12.75 10.35 -3.14
CA ASN A 50 -14.01 9.82 -3.66
C ASN A 50 -13.97 9.45 -5.15
N GLY A 51 -13.15 10.14 -5.94
CA GLY A 51 -13.07 9.92 -7.39
C GLY A 51 -11.92 8.98 -7.78
N ASP A 52 -10.70 9.34 -7.38
CA ASP A 52 -9.50 8.71 -7.93
C ASP A 52 -9.06 7.50 -7.10
N LEU A 53 -9.00 7.64 -5.78
CA LEU A 53 -8.44 6.59 -4.92
C LEU A 53 -9.29 5.33 -4.89
N PHE A 54 -10.61 5.44 -4.81
CA PHE A 54 -11.49 4.27 -4.82
C PHE A 54 -11.32 3.43 -6.09
N ASN A 55 -11.43 4.08 -7.25
CA ASN A 55 -11.33 3.43 -8.56
C ASN A 55 -9.94 2.83 -8.77
N VAL A 56 -8.89 3.61 -8.50
CA VAL A 56 -7.50 3.17 -8.64
C VAL A 56 -7.19 2.01 -7.68
N SER A 57 -7.70 2.04 -6.44
CA SER A 57 -7.53 0.94 -5.49
C SER A 57 -8.14 -0.36 -5.99
N GLY A 58 -9.36 -0.31 -6.56
CA GLY A 58 -10.01 -1.48 -7.15
C GLY A 58 -9.22 -2.06 -8.32
N VAL A 59 -8.78 -1.20 -9.25
CA VAL A 59 -7.99 -1.60 -10.41
C VAL A 59 -6.64 -2.21 -9.99
N LEU A 60 -5.92 -1.56 -9.05
CA LEU A 60 -4.62 -2.05 -8.58
C LEU A 60 -4.75 -3.34 -7.79
N ALA A 61 -5.74 -3.48 -6.92
CA ALA A 61 -5.99 -4.72 -6.19
C ALA A 61 -6.26 -5.88 -7.16
N GLY A 62 -7.12 -5.66 -8.18
CA GLY A 62 -7.39 -6.64 -9.22
C GLY A 62 -6.15 -7.01 -10.02
N PHE A 63 -5.38 -6.01 -10.47
CA PHE A 63 -4.14 -6.22 -11.21
C PHE A 63 -3.11 -7.06 -10.41
N ILE A 64 -2.89 -6.73 -9.14
CA ILE A 64 -1.95 -7.45 -8.28
C ILE A 64 -2.44 -8.87 -8.02
N PHE A 65 -3.74 -9.05 -7.76
CA PHE A 65 -4.33 -10.36 -7.53
C PHE A 65 -4.18 -11.28 -8.76
N THR A 66 -4.47 -10.75 -9.95
CA THR A 66 -4.27 -11.45 -11.22
C THR A 66 -2.78 -11.77 -11.44
N GLY A 67 -1.89 -10.81 -11.23
CA GLY A 67 -0.44 -11.02 -11.35
C GLY A 67 0.10 -12.10 -10.42
N LEU A 68 -0.31 -12.09 -9.14
CA LEU A 68 -0.01 -13.15 -8.19
C LEU A 68 -0.56 -14.50 -8.64
N GLY A 69 -1.83 -14.54 -9.10
CA GLY A 69 -2.47 -15.74 -9.62
C GLY A 69 -1.68 -16.37 -10.76
N PHE A 70 -1.22 -15.57 -11.72
CA PHE A 70 -0.35 -16.02 -12.81
C PHE A 70 0.98 -16.58 -12.31
N ILE A 71 1.63 -15.91 -11.36
CA ILE A 71 2.90 -16.41 -10.83
C ILE A 71 2.67 -17.75 -10.10
N VAL A 72 1.64 -17.85 -9.26
CA VAL A 72 1.32 -19.06 -8.50
C VAL A 72 0.92 -20.23 -9.40
N SER A 73 0.13 -20.00 -10.45
CA SER A 73 -0.33 -21.06 -11.36
C SER A 73 0.67 -21.41 -12.47
N SER A 74 1.66 -20.55 -12.75
CA SER A 74 2.60 -20.79 -13.85
C SER A 74 3.47 -22.03 -13.61
N GLU A 75 3.54 -22.87 -14.64
CA GLU A 75 4.40 -24.06 -14.68
C GLU A 75 5.75 -23.83 -15.34
N SER A 76 6.06 -22.59 -15.78
CA SER A 76 7.32 -22.33 -16.47
C SER A 76 8.52 -22.64 -15.56
N ASN A 77 9.56 -23.27 -16.12
CA ASN A 77 10.78 -23.60 -15.37
C ASN A 77 11.42 -22.38 -14.71
N PHE A 78 11.30 -21.22 -15.35
CA PHE A 78 11.77 -19.95 -14.80
C PHE A 78 11.00 -19.52 -13.55
N ILE A 79 9.66 -19.56 -13.58
CA ILE A 79 8.84 -19.20 -12.41
C ILE A 79 8.94 -20.26 -11.31
N LYS A 80 9.07 -21.54 -11.65
CA LYS A 80 9.36 -22.61 -10.67
C LYS A 80 10.67 -22.33 -9.91
N ASN A 81 11.73 -21.90 -10.60
CA ASN A 81 12.98 -21.53 -9.94
C ASN A 81 12.84 -20.32 -9.02
N ILE A 82 12.01 -19.33 -9.38
CA ILE A 82 11.73 -18.16 -8.53
C ILE A 82 10.95 -18.58 -7.28
N LYS A 83 9.92 -19.44 -7.42
CA LYS A 83 9.10 -19.96 -6.30
C LYS A 83 9.93 -20.67 -5.23
N ILE A 84 11.01 -21.33 -5.63
CA ILE A 84 11.89 -22.09 -4.72
C ILE A 84 12.78 -21.14 -3.89
N THR A 85 12.91 -19.86 -4.25
CA THR A 85 13.69 -18.90 -3.46
C THR A 85 12.88 -18.30 -2.31
N ASN A 86 13.51 -18.09 -1.14
CA ASN A 86 12.91 -17.36 -0.01
C ASN A 86 12.41 -15.94 -0.38
N ASN A 87 12.90 -15.36 -1.49
CA ASN A 87 12.44 -14.06 -1.97
C ASN A 87 10.98 -14.10 -2.47
N PHE A 88 10.49 -15.25 -2.96
CA PHE A 88 9.13 -15.37 -3.47
C PHE A 88 8.07 -15.27 -2.38
N GLU A 89 8.29 -15.92 -1.22
CA GLU A 89 7.39 -15.78 -0.07
C GLU A 89 7.39 -14.34 0.46
N THR A 90 8.53 -13.65 0.43
CA THR A 90 8.61 -12.22 0.78
C THR A 90 7.81 -11.36 -0.21
N ILE A 91 7.98 -11.55 -1.53
CA ILE A 91 7.22 -10.83 -2.57
C ILE A 91 5.72 -11.07 -2.41
N LYS A 92 5.33 -12.33 -2.21
CA LYS A 92 3.95 -12.74 -2.01
C LYS A 92 3.34 -12.07 -0.79
N SER A 93 4.07 -12.03 0.33
CA SER A 93 3.65 -11.33 1.55
C SER A 93 3.37 -9.86 1.27
N PHE A 94 4.32 -9.12 0.67
CA PHE A 94 4.12 -7.70 0.35
C PHE A 94 2.95 -7.45 -0.61
N TYR A 95 2.76 -8.31 -1.63
CA TYR A 95 1.59 -8.20 -2.50
C TYR A 95 0.27 -8.44 -1.77
N ILE A 96 0.19 -9.45 -0.89
CA ILE A 96 -1.01 -9.73 -0.10
C ILE A 96 -1.35 -8.54 0.80
N TYR A 97 -0.37 -7.96 1.50
CA TYR A 97 -0.59 -6.78 2.33
C TYR A 97 -1.00 -5.57 1.50
N SER A 98 -0.41 -5.36 0.32
CA SER A 98 -0.81 -4.30 -0.60
C SER A 98 -2.27 -4.46 -1.04
N ILE A 99 -2.69 -5.66 -1.46
CA ILE A 99 -4.09 -5.97 -1.79
C ILE A 99 -5.00 -5.68 -0.59
N TYR A 100 -4.63 -6.16 0.60
CA TYR A 100 -5.40 -5.97 1.82
C TYR A 100 -5.62 -4.48 2.12
N TYR A 101 -4.59 -3.64 1.99
CA TYR A 101 -4.73 -2.20 2.19
C TYR A 101 -5.55 -1.51 1.10
N PHE A 102 -5.45 -1.91 -0.17
CA PHE A 102 -6.36 -1.40 -1.20
C PHE A 102 -7.82 -1.77 -0.90
N ILE A 103 -8.08 -2.99 -0.42
CA ILE A 103 -9.43 -3.40 0.02
C ILE A 103 -9.89 -2.54 1.20
N ILE A 104 -9.03 -2.24 2.17
CA ILE A 104 -9.37 -1.33 3.28
C ILE A 104 -9.77 0.05 2.75
N VAL A 105 -9.04 0.63 1.78
CA VAL A 105 -9.39 1.93 1.17
C VAL A 105 -10.80 1.87 0.56
N ILE A 106 -11.12 0.80 -0.18
CA ILE A 106 -12.45 0.56 -0.76
C ILE A 106 -13.52 0.49 0.33
N VAL A 107 -13.28 -0.28 1.39
CA VAL A 107 -14.23 -0.45 2.50
C VAL A 107 -14.46 0.88 3.23
N LEU A 108 -13.38 1.61 3.54
CA LEU A 108 -13.46 2.94 4.17
C LEU A 108 -14.29 3.89 3.31
N TYR A 109 -14.03 3.97 2.01
CA TYR A 109 -14.84 4.76 1.10
C TYR A 109 -16.33 4.38 1.13
N ILE A 110 -16.67 3.09 1.12
CA ILE A 110 -18.08 2.63 1.14
C ILE A 110 -18.78 3.02 2.46
N ILE A 111 -18.09 2.94 3.59
CA ILE A 111 -18.67 3.28 4.91
C ILE A 111 -18.59 4.78 5.22
N GLN A 112 -17.88 5.57 4.43
CA GLN A 112 -17.70 7.01 4.62
C GLN A 112 -19.01 7.77 4.83
N PRO A 113 -20.11 7.53 4.08
CA PRO A 113 -21.38 8.21 4.33
C PRO A 113 -21.94 7.93 5.72
N ILE A 114 -21.80 6.68 6.20
CA ILE A 114 -22.24 6.25 7.52
C ILE A 114 -21.38 6.95 8.58
N VAL A 115 -20.06 6.95 8.42
CA VAL A 115 -19.12 7.63 9.32
C VAL A 115 -19.43 9.12 9.41
N PHE A 116 -19.68 9.78 8.27
CA PHE A 116 -19.98 11.21 8.22
C PHE A 116 -21.38 11.55 8.76
N SER A 117 -22.34 10.62 8.69
CA SER A 117 -23.67 10.79 9.29
C SER A 117 -23.71 10.49 10.80
N ALA A 118 -22.90 9.53 11.27
CA ALA A 118 -22.87 9.09 12.66
C ALA A 118 -22.05 10.04 13.53
N ILE A 119 -21.01 10.64 12.96
CA ILE A 119 -20.29 11.78 13.54
C ILE A 119 -21.15 13.03 13.28
N CYS A 120 -22.32 13.08 13.94
CA CYS A 120 -23.10 14.29 14.07
C CYS A 120 -22.20 15.36 14.73
N PHE A 121 -21.60 16.24 13.93
CA PHE A 121 -21.32 17.67 14.15
C PHE A 121 -20.11 18.11 13.32
N GLN A 122 -20.39 18.90 12.26
CA GLN A 122 -19.78 20.19 11.87
C GLN A 122 -18.29 20.52 12.10
N VAL A 123 -17.39 19.57 12.41
CA VAL A 123 -15.96 19.88 12.49
C VAL A 123 -15.27 19.33 11.25
N ASP A 124 -15.02 20.24 10.31
CA ASP A 124 -14.22 20.03 9.10
C ASP A 124 -12.93 19.26 9.39
N PHE A 125 -12.33 19.48 10.56
CA PHE A 125 -11.16 18.76 11.06
C PHE A 125 -11.32 17.23 11.09
N TYR A 126 -12.45 16.67 11.57
CA TYR A 126 -12.59 15.21 11.67
C TYR A 126 -12.78 14.56 10.30
N LYS A 127 -13.46 15.26 9.38
CA LYS A 127 -13.58 14.82 7.99
C LYS A 127 -12.22 14.84 7.30
N GLU A 128 -11.45 15.90 7.50
CA GLU A 128 -10.09 16.04 6.97
C GLU A 128 -9.18 14.91 7.49
N VAL A 129 -9.18 14.65 8.80
CA VAL A 129 -8.43 13.55 9.42
C VAL A 129 -8.86 12.19 8.84
N TYR A 130 -10.15 11.96 8.64
CA TYR A 130 -10.63 10.72 8.03
C TYR A 130 -10.12 10.56 6.59
N LEU A 131 -10.25 11.59 5.75
CA LEU A 131 -9.83 11.56 4.36
C LEU A 131 -8.31 11.41 4.23
N LEU A 132 -7.54 12.07 5.10
CA LEU A 132 -6.08 11.92 5.16
C LEU A 132 -5.68 10.50 5.60
N LEU A 133 -6.41 9.88 6.52
CA LEU A 133 -6.17 8.49 6.91
C LEU A 133 -6.37 7.55 5.71
N VAL A 134 -7.45 7.73 4.95
CA VAL A 134 -7.72 6.94 3.74
C VAL A 134 -6.59 7.10 2.72
N LEU A 135 -6.17 8.34 2.46
CA LEU A 135 -5.03 8.64 1.58
C LEU A 135 -3.73 7.99 2.06
N GLN A 136 -3.46 8.01 3.36
CA GLN A 136 -2.28 7.38 3.93
C GLN A 136 -2.28 5.86 3.73
N ILE A 137 -3.40 5.19 3.99
CA ILE A 137 -3.53 3.75 3.81
C ILE A 137 -3.26 3.40 2.33
N PHE A 138 -3.81 4.20 1.41
CA PHE A 138 -3.54 4.06 -0.02
C PHE A 138 -2.05 4.21 -0.38
N ILE A 139 -1.38 5.26 0.11
CA ILE A 139 0.06 5.47 -0.12
C ILE A 139 0.87 4.30 0.43
N THR A 140 0.50 3.79 1.60
CA THR A 140 1.16 2.62 2.21
C THR A 140 1.00 1.38 1.32
N ALA A 141 -0.20 1.16 0.76
CA ALA A 141 -0.45 0.08 -0.20
C ALA A 141 0.46 0.19 -1.44
N LEU A 142 0.62 1.41 -1.98
CA LEU A 142 1.53 1.68 -3.10
C LEU A 142 2.98 1.41 -2.75
N ILE A 143 3.45 1.82 -1.57
CA ILE A 143 4.83 1.55 -1.12
C ILE A 143 5.08 0.04 -1.08
N PHE A 144 4.17 -0.74 -0.50
CA PHE A 144 4.29 -2.20 -0.49
C PHE A 144 4.29 -2.80 -1.90
N PHE A 145 3.43 -2.30 -2.79
CA PHE A 145 3.39 -2.74 -4.18
C PHE A 145 4.71 -2.48 -4.91
N VAL A 146 5.27 -1.26 -4.78
CA VAL A 146 6.54 -0.88 -5.40
C VAL A 146 7.70 -1.72 -4.85
N ILE A 147 7.73 -1.99 -3.54
CA ILE A 147 8.74 -2.86 -2.94
C ILE A 147 8.65 -4.28 -3.51
N SER A 148 7.44 -4.84 -3.66
CA SER A 148 7.25 -6.15 -4.30
C SER A 148 7.81 -6.17 -5.72
N LEU A 149 7.48 -5.16 -6.54
CA LEU A 149 7.97 -5.04 -7.92
C LEU A 149 9.49 -4.91 -7.96
N TYR A 150 10.07 -4.17 -7.01
CA TYR A 150 11.51 -3.99 -6.92
C TYR A 150 12.24 -5.30 -6.57
N ILE A 151 11.75 -6.05 -5.57
CA ILE A 151 12.32 -7.35 -5.19
C ILE A 151 12.15 -8.35 -6.34
N LEU A 152 11.00 -8.35 -7.01
CA LEU A 152 10.77 -9.16 -8.20
C LEU A 152 11.79 -8.81 -9.30
N ASN A 153 11.94 -7.54 -9.65
CA ASN A 153 12.89 -7.10 -10.67
C ASN A 153 14.33 -7.53 -10.36
N ILE A 154 14.80 -7.37 -9.10
CA ILE A 154 16.11 -7.87 -8.68
C ILE A 154 16.21 -9.37 -8.86
N THR A 155 15.18 -10.12 -8.47
CA THR A 155 15.16 -11.59 -8.59
C THR A 155 15.21 -12.05 -10.06
N LEU A 156 14.60 -11.29 -10.97
CA LEU A 156 14.62 -11.56 -12.42
C LEU A 156 15.95 -11.15 -13.08
N SER A 157 16.59 -10.09 -12.56
CA SER A 157 17.79 -9.47 -13.13
C SER A 157 19.11 -10.05 -12.62
N ASP A 158 19.11 -10.76 -11.48
CA ASP A 158 20.29 -11.45 -10.91
C ASP A 158 20.69 -12.72 -11.73
N LYS A 159 20.57 -12.66 -13.06
CA LYS A 159 21.18 -13.63 -13.99
C LYS A 159 22.64 -13.28 -14.26
#